data_AF-A0P062-F1
#
_entry.id   AF-A0P062-F1
#
_cell.length_a   1.000
_cell.length_b   1.000
_cell.length_c   1.000
_cell.angle_alpha   90.00
_cell.angle_beta   90.00
_cell.angle_gamma   90.00
#
_symmetry.space_group_name_H-M   'P 1'
#
loop_
_entity.id
_entity.type
_entity.pdbx_description
1 polymer ?
#
loop_
_entity_poly.entity_id
_entity_poly.type
_entity_poly.pdbx_seq_one_letter_code
_entity_poly.pdbx_strand_id
1 'polypeptide(L)'
;MTKYAHSCGESELDMINEKSFAQSKSSNVTSHFRVVLFLFSIVLGLRLATGVSLADVWTFETPSENIQCTVGEDFNVLSDITCTIIERSGPPALPRPGGCRLDWGHTFSMREKGPAEVLCVQTDRNKGGFDRAEYGVTGEFGGFICHSSRKGLKCSNRDDHGFFLSRAKQSVF
;
A
#
# COMPACT_ATOMS: atom_id res chain seq x y z
N MET A 1 -4.66 -32.94 -4.86
CA MET A 1 -4.20 -31.76 -4.10
C MET A 1 -5.30 -30.72 -4.15
N THR A 2 -5.64 -30.21 -2.98
CA THR A 2 -7.00 -29.87 -2.54
C THR A 2 -7.33 -28.40 -2.79
N LYS A 3 -8.53 -28.12 -3.31
CA LYS A 3 -9.16 -26.79 -3.29
C LYS A 3 -9.81 -26.58 -1.92
N TYR A 4 -9.63 -25.42 -1.31
CA TYR A 4 -10.45 -24.98 -0.18
C TYR A 4 -11.12 -23.64 -0.52
N ALA A 5 -12.45 -23.65 -0.49
CA ALA A 5 -13.31 -22.48 -0.39
C ALA A 5 -13.83 -22.42 1.05
N HIS A 6 -13.89 -21.24 1.66
CA HIS A 6 -14.49 -21.03 2.98
C HIS A 6 -15.72 -20.14 2.87
N SER A 7 -16.85 -20.67 3.33
CA SER A 7 -18.13 -19.98 3.53
C SER A 7 -18.20 -19.48 4.98
N CYS A 8 -18.74 -18.28 5.19
CA CYS A 8 -19.06 -17.73 6.52
C CYS A 8 -20.35 -18.36 7.06
N GLY A 9 -20.38 -18.65 8.36
CA GLY A 9 -21.51 -19.17 9.10
C GLY A 9 -22.08 -18.13 10.07
N GLU A 10 -23.41 -18.17 10.21
CA GLU A 10 -24.24 -17.51 11.22
C GLU A 10 -24.07 -18.16 12.60
N SER A 11 -24.21 -17.36 13.66
CA SER A 11 -24.54 -17.87 15.00
C SER A 11 -25.34 -16.83 15.79
N GLU A 12 -26.62 -17.16 16.01
CA GLU A 12 -27.49 -16.68 17.10
C GLU A 12 -26.86 -16.93 18.49
N LEU A 13 -27.29 -16.17 19.50
CA LEU A 13 -27.52 -16.64 20.89
C LEU A 13 -28.25 -15.56 21.74
N ASP A 14 -29.55 -15.77 21.89
CA ASP A 14 -30.40 -15.80 23.11
C ASP A 14 -30.16 -14.92 24.37
N MET A 15 -31.20 -14.13 24.66
CA MET A 15 -32.13 -14.24 25.81
C MET A 15 -31.68 -13.89 27.26
N ILE A 16 -32.28 -12.82 27.83
CA ILE A 16 -32.63 -12.73 29.27
C ILE A 16 -33.96 -11.98 29.48
N ASN A 17 -34.65 -12.41 30.52
CA ASN A 17 -36.10 -12.45 30.80
C ASN A 17 -36.69 -11.24 31.58
N GLU A 18 -38.03 -11.24 31.62
CA GLU A 18 -39.01 -10.34 32.26
C GLU A 18 -38.82 -10.02 33.77
N LYS A 19 -39.15 -8.78 34.17
CA LYS A 19 -40.30 -8.42 35.05
C LYS A 19 -40.04 -7.13 35.83
N SER A 20 -41.09 -6.29 35.86
CA SER A 20 -41.63 -5.58 37.02
C SER A 20 -41.70 -4.06 36.90
N PHE A 21 -42.84 -3.59 37.41
CA PHE A 21 -43.14 -2.25 37.92
C PHE A 21 -43.77 -1.20 37.00
N ALA A 22 -45.10 -1.31 36.93
CA ALA A 22 -46.05 -0.28 37.32
C ALA A 22 -45.94 1.10 36.66
N GLN A 23 -46.84 1.28 35.69
CA GLN A 23 -47.31 2.53 35.14
C GLN A 23 -47.92 3.42 36.24
N SER A 24 -47.26 4.55 36.56
CA SER A 24 -47.81 5.59 37.43
C SER A 24 -47.73 6.96 36.75
N LYS A 25 -48.91 7.44 36.37
CA LYS A 25 -49.44 8.81 36.34
C LYS A 25 -48.71 9.92 35.55
N SER A 26 -49.41 10.32 34.49
CA SER A 26 -49.39 11.64 33.84
C SER A 26 -49.43 12.82 34.82
N SER A 27 -48.56 13.82 34.63
CA SER A 27 -48.95 15.25 34.69
C SER A 27 -47.85 16.20 34.20
N ASN A 28 -48.24 17.04 33.22
CA ASN A 28 -47.80 18.42 32.95
C ASN A 28 -46.35 18.84 33.26
N VAL A 29 -45.46 18.80 32.26
CA VAL A 29 -44.37 19.80 32.13
C VAL A 29 -44.13 20.10 30.64
N THR A 30 -45.14 20.69 30.01
CA THR A 30 -45.26 21.00 28.57
C THR A 30 -44.47 22.23 28.09
N SER A 31 -43.46 22.71 28.83
CA SER A 31 -42.89 24.05 28.57
C SER A 31 -41.37 24.14 28.46
N HIS A 32 -40.59 23.17 28.93
CA HIS A 32 -39.12 23.19 28.77
C HIS A 32 -38.62 22.30 27.62
N PHE A 33 -39.48 21.41 27.10
CA PHE A 33 -39.14 20.43 26.07
C PHE A 33 -38.78 21.05 24.72
N ARG A 34 -39.32 22.25 24.41
CA ARG A 34 -39.12 22.92 23.12
C ARG A 34 -37.73 23.55 22.94
N VAL A 35 -37.04 23.93 24.02
CA VAL A 35 -35.72 24.56 23.93
C VAL A 35 -34.60 23.52 23.88
N VAL A 36 -34.74 22.42 24.61
CA VAL A 36 -33.77 21.32 24.61
C VAL A 36 -33.76 20.57 23.26
N LEU A 37 -34.91 20.49 22.59
CA LEU A 37 -35.03 19.88 21.26
C LEU A 37 -34.26 20.63 20.15
N PHE A 38 -34.06 21.94 20.26
CA PHE A 38 -33.30 22.71 19.26
C PHE A 38 -31.78 22.62 19.45
N LEU A 39 -31.29 22.40 20.67
CA LEU A 39 -29.86 22.21 20.94
C LEU A 39 -29.39 20.77 20.68
N PHE A 40 -30.29 19.78 20.72
CA PHE A 40 -29.95 18.39 20.39
C PHE A 40 -29.84 18.13 18.88
N SER A 41 -30.45 18.95 18.03
CA SER A 41 -30.37 18.79 16.56
C SER A 41 -29.05 19.26 15.94
N ILE A 42 -28.26 20.09 16.62
CA ILE A 42 -26.94 20.52 16.12
C ILE A 42 -25.83 19.49 16.46
N VAL A 43 -26.02 18.65 17.49
CA VAL A 43 -25.01 17.67 17.92
C VAL A 43 -25.03 16.38 17.11
N LEU A 44 -26.13 16.05 16.40
CA LEU A 44 -26.28 14.76 15.72
C LEU A 44 -25.73 14.71 14.28
N GLY A 45 -25.22 15.83 13.74
CA GLY A 45 -24.79 15.95 12.34
C GLY A 45 -23.32 15.63 12.07
N LEU A 46 -22.47 15.48 13.09
CA LEU A 46 -21.03 15.27 12.88
C LEU A 46 -20.65 13.78 12.89
N ARG A 47 -21.24 13.01 11.97
CA ARG A 47 -20.66 11.70 11.61
C ARG A 47 -19.39 11.99 10.80
N LEU A 48 -18.25 12.05 11.48
CA LEU A 48 -16.94 11.99 10.84
C LEU A 48 -16.88 10.66 10.07
N ALA A 49 -17.11 10.70 8.76
CA ALA A 49 -16.82 9.59 7.88
C ALA A 49 -15.30 9.48 7.79
N THR A 50 -14.70 8.79 8.76
CA THR A 50 -13.31 8.35 8.66
C THR A 50 -13.29 7.23 7.62
N GLY A 51 -13.06 7.59 6.36
CA GLY A 51 -12.80 6.62 5.31
C GLY A 51 -11.51 5.87 5.64
N VAL A 52 -11.57 4.54 5.66
CA VAL A 52 -10.36 3.71 5.71
C VAL A 52 -9.74 3.75 4.32
N SER A 53 -8.55 4.34 4.18
CA SER A 53 -7.75 4.15 2.95
C SER A 53 -7.21 2.74 2.97
N LEU A 54 -7.53 1.95 1.95
CA LEU A 54 -6.92 0.66 1.71
C LEU A 54 -5.77 0.88 0.73
N ALA A 55 -4.56 1.02 1.26
CA ALA A 55 -3.35 0.87 0.46
C ALA A 55 -3.15 -0.63 0.22
N ASP A 56 -3.09 -1.04 -1.05
CA ASP A 56 -2.66 -2.38 -1.41
C ASP A 56 -1.13 -2.40 -1.49
N VAL A 57 -0.53 -3.39 -0.83
CA VAL A 57 0.93 -3.57 -0.83
C VAL A 57 1.23 -4.99 -1.24
N TRP A 58 1.95 -5.11 -2.35
CA TRP A 58 2.34 -6.41 -2.89
C TRP A 58 3.78 -6.38 -3.37
N THR A 59 4.33 -7.56 -3.64
CA THR A 59 5.74 -7.73 -3.96
C THR A 59 5.92 -8.66 -5.15
N PHE A 60 6.95 -8.37 -5.95
CA PHE A 60 7.37 -9.28 -7.01
C PHE A 60 8.89 -9.38 -7.10
N GLU A 61 9.37 -10.47 -7.68
CA GLU A 61 10.78 -10.67 -7.97
C GLU A 61 11.02 -11.04 -9.43
N THR A 62 12.20 -10.72 -9.93
CA THR A 62 12.67 -11.25 -11.23
C THR A 62 12.99 -12.75 -11.15
N PRO A 63 12.97 -13.51 -12.26
CA PRO A 63 13.18 -14.96 -12.22
C PRO A 63 14.58 -15.38 -11.79
N SER A 64 15.56 -14.48 -11.85
CA SER A 64 16.91 -14.72 -11.29
C SER A 64 16.98 -14.49 -9.78
N GLU A 65 15.89 -14.08 -9.14
CA GLU A 65 15.80 -13.72 -7.71
C GLU A 65 16.78 -12.62 -7.28
N ASN A 66 17.26 -11.83 -8.25
CA ASN A 66 18.30 -10.83 -7.98
C ASN A 66 17.70 -9.45 -7.71
N ILE A 67 16.49 -9.21 -8.18
CA ILE A 67 15.76 -7.95 -8.03
C ILE A 67 14.43 -8.27 -7.35
N GLN A 68 14.17 -7.61 -6.22
CA GLN A 68 12.91 -7.65 -5.46
C GLN A 68 12.27 -6.28 -5.51
N CYS A 69 10.97 -6.21 -5.71
CA CYS A 69 10.22 -4.98 -5.76
C CYS A 69 9.02 -5.05 -4.81
N THR A 70 8.77 -3.95 -4.12
CA THR A 70 7.56 -3.70 -3.34
C THR A 70 6.80 -2.56 -4.01
N VAL A 71 5.51 -2.76 -4.18
CA VAL A 71 4.60 -1.78 -4.78
C VAL A 71 3.59 -1.37 -3.72
N GLY A 72 3.49 -0.07 -3.46
CA GLY A 72 2.39 0.53 -2.72
C GLY A 72 1.43 1.19 -3.69
N GLU A 73 0.20 0.68 -3.76
CA GLU A 73 -0.88 1.22 -4.59
C GLU A 73 -2.00 1.75 -3.70
N ASP A 74 -2.35 3.04 -3.83
CA ASP A 74 -3.41 3.67 -3.05
C ASP A 74 -4.21 4.63 -3.94
N PHE A 75 -5.51 4.78 -3.65
CA PHE A 75 -6.41 5.66 -4.41
C PHE A 75 -6.38 7.13 -3.95
N ASN A 76 -5.91 7.39 -2.73
CA ASN A 76 -5.93 8.71 -2.07
C ASN A 76 -4.52 9.31 -1.89
N VAL A 77 -3.46 8.52 -2.07
CA VAL A 77 -2.05 8.98 -2.10
C VAL A 77 -1.35 8.48 -3.36
N LEU A 78 -0.24 9.13 -3.72
CA LEU A 78 0.54 8.74 -4.90
C LEU A 78 1.16 7.36 -4.68
N SER A 79 0.89 6.42 -5.59
CA SER A 79 1.54 5.10 -5.62
C SER A 79 3.05 5.22 -5.74
N ASP A 80 3.76 4.26 -5.15
CA ASP A 80 5.21 4.15 -5.21
C ASP A 80 5.67 2.71 -5.48
N ILE A 81 6.82 2.59 -6.10
CA ILE A 81 7.51 1.32 -6.28
C ILE A 81 8.94 1.48 -5.77
N THR A 82 9.37 0.50 -4.97
CA THR A 82 10.74 0.41 -4.49
C THR A 82 11.32 -0.95 -4.88
N CYS A 83 12.39 -0.94 -5.66
CA CYS A 83 13.09 -2.13 -6.10
C CYS A 83 14.52 -2.17 -5.54
N THR A 84 14.91 -3.32 -5.00
CA THR A 84 16.27 -3.60 -4.54
C THR A 84 16.92 -4.64 -5.44
N ILE A 85 18.16 -4.38 -5.86
CA ILE A 85 19.02 -5.34 -6.54
C ILE A 85 20.11 -5.84 -5.59
N ILE A 86 20.16 -7.16 -5.37
CA ILE A 86 21.07 -7.80 -4.40
C ILE A 86 22.50 -7.84 -4.95
N GLU A 87 22.67 -8.56 -6.06
CA GLU A 87 23.95 -8.70 -6.75
C GLU A 87 24.08 -7.69 -7.88
N ARG A 88 25.11 -6.88 -7.79
CA ARG A 88 25.49 -5.93 -8.83
C ARG A 88 27.00 -5.89 -9.01
N SER A 89 27.39 -5.54 -10.21
CA SER A 89 28.76 -5.30 -10.64
C SER A 89 28.80 -3.97 -11.39
N GLY A 90 29.94 -3.30 -11.34
CA GLY A 90 30.12 -2.01 -12.01
C GLY A 90 29.67 -0.80 -11.19
N PRO A 91 29.73 0.40 -11.79
CA PRO A 91 29.41 1.65 -11.10
C PRO A 91 27.91 1.76 -10.79
N PRO A 92 27.53 2.51 -9.73
CA PRO A 92 26.12 2.81 -9.44
C PRO A 92 25.51 3.73 -10.51
N ALA A 93 24.19 3.74 -10.62
CA ALA A 93 23.47 4.60 -11.57
C ALA A 93 23.74 6.10 -11.36
N LEU A 94 24.00 6.51 -10.11
CA LEU A 94 24.31 7.88 -9.72
C LEU A 94 25.55 7.92 -8.82
N PRO A 95 26.33 9.03 -8.82
CA PRO A 95 27.43 9.22 -7.87
C PRO A 95 26.94 9.12 -6.43
N ARG A 96 27.75 8.49 -5.56
CA ARG A 96 27.43 8.35 -4.14
C ARG A 96 27.42 9.74 -3.48
N PRO A 97 26.32 10.18 -2.83
CA PRO A 97 26.29 11.42 -2.09
C PRO A 97 27.26 11.37 -0.90
N GLY A 98 27.97 12.48 -0.62
CA GLY A 98 28.96 12.53 0.45
C GLY A 98 28.43 12.20 1.85
N GLY A 99 27.14 12.44 2.10
CA GLY A 99 26.49 12.12 3.38
C GLY A 99 26.01 10.66 3.51
N CYS A 100 26.13 9.84 2.47
CA CYS A 100 25.58 8.49 2.48
C CYS A 100 26.46 7.52 3.27
N ARG A 101 26.00 7.09 4.46
CA ARG A 101 26.71 6.13 5.33
C ARG A 101 26.22 4.68 5.22
N LEU A 102 25.11 4.45 4.50
CA LEU A 102 24.53 3.12 4.28
C LEU A 102 24.93 2.60 2.88
N ASP A 103 24.24 1.56 2.41
CA ASP A 103 24.51 1.03 1.08
C ASP A 103 24.02 1.99 0.00
N TRP A 104 24.73 2.03 -1.13
CA TRP A 104 24.42 2.90 -2.26
C TRP A 104 24.41 2.11 -3.56
N GLY A 105 23.43 2.41 -4.42
CA GLY A 105 23.27 1.77 -5.72
C GLY A 105 22.57 0.41 -5.68
N HIS A 106 21.89 0.09 -4.57
CA HIS A 106 21.12 -1.15 -4.43
C HIS A 106 19.61 -0.92 -4.47
N THR A 107 19.11 0.16 -3.87
CA THR A 107 17.68 0.41 -3.75
C THR A 107 17.29 1.62 -4.58
N PHE A 108 16.26 1.44 -5.39
CA PHE A 108 15.72 2.42 -6.33
C PHE A 108 14.25 2.62 -6.01
N SER A 109 13.78 3.86 -6.03
CA SER A 109 12.39 4.19 -5.76
C SER A 109 11.88 5.22 -6.74
N MET A 110 10.60 5.15 -7.07
CA MET A 110 9.90 6.21 -7.79
C MET A 110 8.43 6.21 -7.40
N ARG A 111 7.80 7.38 -7.53
CA ARG A 111 6.34 7.52 -7.47
C ARG A 111 5.73 7.39 -8.86
N GLU A 112 4.42 7.27 -8.93
CA GLU A 112 3.67 7.21 -10.20
C GLU A 112 3.88 8.44 -11.12
N LYS A 113 4.48 9.51 -10.58
CA LYS A 113 4.94 10.72 -11.27
C LYS A 113 6.24 11.23 -10.62
N GLY A 114 7.00 12.04 -11.36
CA GLY A 114 8.27 12.63 -10.91
C GLY A 114 9.48 11.71 -11.11
N PRO A 115 10.66 12.11 -10.61
CA PRO A 115 11.91 11.42 -10.91
C PRO A 115 12.05 10.08 -10.17
N ALA A 116 12.86 9.18 -10.74
CA ALA A 116 13.38 8.03 -10.03
C ALA A 116 14.59 8.39 -9.16
N GLU A 117 14.69 7.77 -8.01
CA GLU A 117 15.70 8.04 -6.99
C GLU A 117 16.52 6.79 -6.68
N VAL A 118 17.79 6.99 -6.30
CA VAL A 118 18.63 5.97 -5.68
C VAL A 118 18.69 6.26 -4.18
N LEU A 119 18.31 5.29 -3.37
CA LEU A 119 18.22 5.46 -1.92
C LEU A 119 19.53 5.07 -1.24
N CYS A 120 19.91 5.86 -0.23
CA CYS A 120 21.00 5.52 0.69
C CYS A 120 20.43 4.81 1.92
N VAL A 121 20.23 3.51 1.81
CA VAL A 121 19.60 2.67 2.84
C VAL A 121 20.36 1.36 3.00
N GLN A 122 20.14 0.62 4.08
CA GLN A 122 20.70 -0.72 4.21
C GLN A 122 20.05 -1.63 3.15
N THR A 123 20.86 -2.35 2.38
CA THR A 123 20.33 -3.26 1.35
C THR A 123 19.63 -4.43 2.01
N ASP A 124 18.34 -4.57 1.77
CA ASP A 124 17.63 -5.81 2.06
C ASP A 124 18.09 -6.89 1.06
N ARG A 125 18.52 -8.03 1.59
CA ARG A 125 18.99 -9.19 0.82
C ARG A 125 18.04 -10.39 0.94
N ASN A 126 16.88 -10.18 1.56
CA ASN A 126 15.82 -11.17 1.61
C ASN A 126 15.34 -11.50 0.19
N LYS A 127 15.04 -12.79 -0.01
CA LYS A 127 14.47 -13.33 -1.25
C LYS A 127 13.08 -13.90 -0.94
N GLY A 128 12.23 -14.00 -1.95
CA GLY A 128 10.87 -14.52 -1.80
C GLY A 128 9.81 -13.44 -2.00
N GLY A 129 9.88 -12.74 -3.14
CA GLY A 129 8.73 -11.96 -3.61
C GLY A 129 7.50 -12.86 -3.77
N PHE A 130 6.31 -12.34 -3.47
CA PHE A 130 5.07 -13.10 -3.56
C PHE A 130 4.78 -13.53 -4.99
N ASP A 131 4.97 -12.60 -5.93
CA ASP A 131 4.81 -12.83 -7.35
C ASP A 131 6.15 -12.87 -8.09
N ARG A 132 6.11 -13.40 -9.31
CA ARG A 132 7.27 -13.48 -10.19
C ARG A 132 7.02 -12.81 -11.53
N ALA A 133 7.85 -11.83 -11.86
CA ALA A 133 7.83 -11.16 -13.15
C ALA A 133 8.60 -11.98 -14.19
N GLU A 134 7.96 -13.00 -14.76
CA GLU A 134 8.57 -13.89 -15.76
C GLU A 134 9.23 -13.14 -16.92
N TYR A 135 10.29 -13.71 -17.48
CA TYR A 135 10.99 -13.05 -18.59
C TYR A 135 10.08 -12.91 -19.81
N GLY A 136 10.04 -11.70 -20.37
CA GLY A 136 9.18 -11.33 -21.48
C GLY A 136 7.86 -10.69 -21.04
N VAL A 137 7.54 -10.70 -19.75
CA VAL A 137 6.30 -10.09 -19.22
C VAL A 137 6.49 -8.60 -19.01
N THR A 138 5.45 -7.84 -19.35
CA THR A 138 5.25 -6.45 -18.94
C THR A 138 4.08 -6.40 -17.97
N GLY A 139 4.29 -5.83 -16.79
CA GLY A 139 3.24 -5.51 -15.83
C GLY A 139 2.92 -4.01 -15.85
N GLU A 140 1.64 -3.68 -15.70
CA GLU A 140 1.14 -2.31 -15.61
C GLU A 140 0.23 -2.20 -14.38
N PHE A 141 0.55 -1.27 -13.46
CA PHE A 141 -0.13 -1.16 -12.16
C PHE A 141 0.24 0.15 -11.48
N GLY A 142 -0.66 0.79 -10.74
CA GLY A 142 -0.33 1.99 -9.96
C GLY A 142 0.33 3.14 -10.74
N GLY A 143 0.17 3.23 -12.06
CA GLY A 143 0.89 4.21 -12.91
C GLY A 143 2.32 3.84 -13.30
N PHE A 144 2.72 2.61 -13.05
CA PHE A 144 4.02 2.04 -13.42
C PHE A 144 3.88 1.06 -14.59
N ILE A 145 4.93 0.99 -15.40
CA ILE A 145 5.11 -0.03 -16.44
C ILE A 145 6.46 -0.69 -16.17
N CYS A 146 6.45 -1.97 -15.85
CA CYS A 146 7.66 -2.76 -15.59
C CYS A 146 7.79 -3.91 -16.58
N HIS A 147 8.86 -3.92 -17.36
CA HIS A 147 9.20 -5.01 -18.29
C HIS A 147 10.36 -5.85 -17.75
N SER A 148 10.10 -7.13 -17.54
CA SER A 148 11.10 -8.13 -17.14
C SER A 148 11.70 -8.78 -18.38
N SER A 149 13.02 -8.70 -18.54
CA SER A 149 13.73 -9.32 -19.65
C SER A 149 14.97 -10.05 -19.16
N ARG A 150 15.52 -10.95 -19.99
CA ARG A 150 16.83 -11.58 -19.70
C ARG A 150 17.98 -10.57 -19.58
N LYS A 151 17.80 -9.33 -20.06
CA LYS A 151 18.81 -8.27 -19.94
C LYS A 151 18.73 -7.53 -18.60
N GLY A 152 17.57 -7.58 -17.93
CA GLY A 152 17.27 -6.82 -16.72
C GLY A 152 15.80 -6.42 -16.63
N LEU A 153 15.47 -5.76 -15.53
CA LEU A 153 14.17 -5.16 -15.25
C LEU A 153 14.20 -3.68 -15.65
N LYS A 154 13.26 -3.25 -16.48
CA LYS A 154 13.02 -1.82 -16.76
C LYS A 154 11.69 -1.43 -16.15
N CYS A 155 11.65 -0.40 -15.33
CA CYS A 155 10.41 0.20 -14.84
C CYS A 155 10.36 1.69 -15.22
N SER A 156 9.19 2.19 -15.59
CA SER A 156 8.91 3.61 -15.80
C SER A 156 7.59 4.02 -15.17
N ASN A 157 7.42 5.30 -14.90
CA ASN A 157 6.18 5.91 -14.42
C ASN A 157 5.49 6.73 -15.52
N ARG A 158 4.43 7.46 -15.17
CA ARG A 158 3.60 8.22 -16.12
C ARG A 158 4.30 9.40 -16.79
N ASP A 159 5.41 9.86 -16.22
CA ASP A 159 6.21 10.97 -16.72
C ASP A 159 7.43 10.47 -17.52
N ASP A 160 7.44 9.19 -17.90
CA ASP A 160 8.54 8.49 -18.58
C ASP A 160 9.86 8.43 -17.79
N HIS A 161 9.84 8.81 -16.51
CA HIS A 161 10.96 8.59 -15.60
C HIS A 161 11.00 7.16 -15.10
N GLY A 162 12.17 6.67 -14.72
CA GLY A 162 12.30 5.33 -14.22
C GLY A 162 13.72 4.84 -14.03
N PHE A 163 13.85 3.52 -13.98
CA PHE A 163 15.12 2.87 -13.80
C PHE A 163 15.23 1.57 -14.61
N PHE A 164 16.47 1.22 -14.93
CA PHE A 164 16.83 -0.08 -15.46
C PHE A 164 17.84 -0.74 -14.54
N LEU A 165 17.58 -1.99 -14.18
CA LEU A 165 18.38 -2.77 -13.26
C LEU A 165 18.78 -4.10 -13.87
N SER A 166 20.08 -4.37 -13.84
CA SER A 166 20.65 -5.70 -14.05
C SER A 166 21.94 -5.84 -13.24
N ARG A 167 22.45 -7.07 -13.12
CA ARG A 167 23.73 -7.30 -12.44
C ARG A 167 24.87 -6.49 -13.05
N ALA A 168 24.86 -6.28 -14.38
CA ALA A 168 25.95 -5.63 -15.09
C ALA A 168 25.78 -4.10 -15.27
N LYS A 169 24.55 -3.60 -15.22
CA LYS A 169 24.26 -2.19 -15.51
C LYS A 169 23.06 -1.68 -14.71
N GLN A 170 23.18 -0.43 -14.27
CA GLN A 170 22.10 0.32 -13.66
C GLN A 170 22.00 1.69 -14.33
N SER A 171 20.79 2.21 -14.47
CA SER A 171 20.55 3.59 -14.90
C SER A 171 19.23 4.11 -14.37
N VAL A 172 19.17 5.40 -14.11
CA VAL A 172 17.93 6.16 -13.90
C VAL A 172 17.72 7.07 -15.10
N PHE A 173 16.46 7.36 -15.44
CA PHE A 173 16.07 8.24 -16.54
C PHE A 173 14.80 9.02 -16.18
#